data_AF-A0A1F9U968-F1
#
_entry.id   AF-A0A1F9U968-F1
#
_cell.length_a   1.000
_cell.length_b   1.000
_cell.length_c   1.000
_cell.angle_alpha   90.00
_cell.angle_beta   90.00
_cell.angle_gamma   90.00
#
_symmetry.space_group_name_H-M   'P 1'
#
loop_
_entity.id
_entity.type
_entity.pdbx_description
1 polymer ?
#
loop_
_entity_poly.entity_id
_entity_poly.type
_entity_poly.pdbx_seq_one_letter_code
_entity_poly.pdbx_strand_id
1 'polypeptide(L)'
;MKFFLAPVLLAFATAGVLAEIAKPMQILNLSCMEALVTIGQADLAGVFSFVPERDSHAALADLLVHDKSALKKFLAKAEKDYKLVTGVSVWDHDVLQFALSIYNSSLAQTLPKPGGKIIARINKLAAAPTRTLQEITARRQK
;
A
#
# COMPACT_ATOMS: atom_id res chain seq x y z
N MET A 1 -34.34 38.93 -45.69
CA MET A 1 -33.40 38.46 -44.65
C MET A 1 -33.47 36.94 -44.62
N LYS A 2 -32.41 36.24 -45.07
CA LYS A 2 -32.32 34.78 -45.08
C LYS A 2 -31.37 34.35 -43.96
N PHE A 3 -31.90 33.73 -42.91
CA PHE A 3 -31.11 33.16 -41.82
C PHE A 3 -30.59 31.79 -42.26
N PHE A 4 -29.27 31.66 -42.39
CA PHE A 4 -28.58 30.38 -42.53
C PHE A 4 -28.40 29.77 -41.13
N LEU A 5 -29.10 28.66 -40.86
CA LEU A 5 -28.81 27.77 -39.73
C LEU A 5 -27.58 26.92 -40.08
N ALA A 6 -26.51 27.05 -39.32
CA ALA A 6 -25.37 26.13 -39.33
C ALA A 6 -25.55 25.09 -38.20
N PRO A 7 -25.48 23.78 -38.46
CA PRO A 7 -25.37 22.79 -37.39
C PRO A 7 -23.91 22.69 -36.95
N VAL A 8 -23.62 23.16 -35.74
CA VAL A 8 -22.38 22.85 -35.03
C VAL A 8 -22.50 21.41 -34.53
N LEU A 9 -21.94 20.47 -35.28
CA LEU A 9 -21.75 19.09 -34.82
C LEU A 9 -20.52 19.05 -33.92
N LEU A 10 -20.76 19.10 -32.63
CA LEU A 10 -19.80 18.83 -31.57
C LEU A 10 -19.52 17.32 -31.54
N ALA A 11 -18.49 16.86 -32.25
CA ALA A 11 -18.00 15.49 -32.12
C ALA A 11 -17.15 15.39 -30.84
N PHE A 12 -17.78 14.90 -29.77
CA PHE A 12 -17.10 14.51 -28.54
C PHE A 12 -16.10 13.39 -28.82
N ALA A 13 -14.86 13.61 -28.39
CA ALA A 13 -13.76 12.67 -28.39
C ALA A 13 -14.15 11.35 -27.71
N THR A 14 -14.22 10.26 -28.48
CA THR A 14 -14.34 8.89 -27.98
C THR A 14 -13.28 8.02 -28.68
N ALA A 15 -12.01 8.32 -28.44
CA ALA A 15 -10.89 7.51 -28.94
C ALA A 15 -9.74 7.43 -27.93
N GLY A 16 -10.07 7.30 -26.64
CA GLY A 16 -9.09 7.19 -25.55
C GLY A 16 -9.35 6.03 -24.58
N VAL A 17 -10.24 5.09 -24.93
CA VAL A 17 -10.49 3.87 -24.17
C VAL A 17 -9.99 2.72 -25.02
N LEU A 18 -9.12 1.86 -24.47
CA LEU A 18 -8.43 0.72 -25.10
C LEU A 18 -6.97 0.94 -25.53
N ALA A 19 -6.19 1.69 -24.75
CA ALA A 19 -4.74 1.55 -24.74
C ALA A 19 -4.21 1.38 -23.31
N GLU A 20 -4.74 0.40 -22.57
CA GLU A 20 -3.99 -0.16 -21.44
C GLU A 20 -2.97 -1.16 -22.01
N ILE A 21 -1.99 -0.58 -22.70
CA ILE A 21 -0.77 -1.26 -23.13
C ILE A 21 -0.16 -1.85 -21.87
N ALA A 22 0.03 -3.17 -21.87
CA ALA A 22 0.67 -3.93 -20.82
C ALA A 22 1.85 -3.14 -20.25
N LYS A 23 1.66 -2.57 -19.06
CA LYS A 23 2.72 -1.85 -18.36
C LYS A 23 3.89 -2.82 -18.17
N PRO A 24 5.13 -2.40 -18.41
CA PRO A 24 6.27 -3.26 -18.17
C PRO A 24 6.22 -3.72 -16.71
N MET A 25 6.31 -5.03 -16.50
CA MET A 25 6.39 -5.65 -15.18
C MET A 25 7.50 -4.94 -14.40
N GLN A 26 7.13 -4.22 -13.36
CA GLN A 26 8.08 -3.42 -12.59
C GLN A 26 8.80 -4.36 -11.61
N ILE A 27 10.08 -4.10 -11.38
CA ILE A 27 10.82 -4.81 -10.33
C ILE A 27 10.15 -4.45 -9.00
N LEU A 28 9.59 -5.45 -8.31
CA LEU A 28 8.89 -5.23 -7.06
C LEU A 28 9.87 -4.72 -5.99
N ASN A 29 9.45 -3.69 -5.25
CA ASN A 29 10.22 -3.20 -4.12
C ASN A 29 10.49 -4.35 -3.12
N LEU A 30 11.75 -4.50 -2.69
CA LEU A 30 12.14 -5.59 -1.79
C LEU A 30 11.37 -5.56 -0.46
N SER A 31 11.03 -4.38 0.06
CA SER A 31 10.24 -4.23 1.28
C SER A 31 8.82 -4.78 1.09
N CYS A 32 8.23 -4.55 -0.09
CA CYS A 32 6.93 -5.10 -0.45
C CYS A 32 6.96 -6.63 -0.52
N MET A 33 7.98 -7.20 -1.17
CA MET A 33 8.18 -8.65 -1.22
C MET A 33 8.35 -9.25 0.18
N GLU A 34 9.21 -8.65 1.03
CA GLU A 34 9.39 -9.09 2.41
C GLU A 34 8.07 -9.06 3.20
N ALA A 35 7.26 -8.02 3.01
CA ALA A 35 5.96 -7.90 3.66
C ALA A 35 4.98 -8.99 3.19
N LEU A 36 4.86 -9.22 1.87
CA LEU A 36 4.01 -10.26 1.29
C LEU A 36 4.38 -11.67 1.78
N VAL A 37 5.68 -11.98 1.80
CA VAL A 37 6.19 -13.25 2.35
C VAL A 37 5.86 -13.37 3.84
N THR A 38 6.05 -12.30 4.61
CA THR A 38 5.77 -12.27 6.05
C THR A 38 4.30 -12.55 6.37
N ILE A 39 3.37 -11.98 5.59
CA ILE A 39 1.93 -12.20 5.81
C ILE A 39 1.47 -13.57 5.29
N GLY A 40 2.30 -14.25 4.50
CA GLY A 40 2.02 -15.54 3.88
C GLY A 40 1.22 -15.42 2.59
N GLN A 41 1.35 -14.30 1.88
CA GLN A 41 0.69 -14.02 0.60
C GLN A 41 1.73 -13.73 -0.50
N ALA A 42 2.77 -14.57 -0.56
CA ALA A 42 3.84 -14.44 -1.55
C ALA A 42 3.35 -14.66 -3.00
N ASP A 43 2.22 -15.36 -3.15
CA ASP A 43 1.51 -15.56 -4.41
C ASP A 43 0.97 -14.25 -5.01
N LEU A 44 0.68 -13.25 -4.18
CA LEU A 44 0.27 -11.92 -4.64
C LEU A 44 1.43 -11.09 -5.21
N ALA A 45 2.69 -11.56 -5.14
CA ALA A 45 3.82 -10.85 -5.75
C ALA A 45 3.60 -10.58 -7.24
N GLY A 46 2.97 -11.52 -7.96
CA GLY A 46 2.59 -11.33 -9.36
C GLY A 46 1.58 -10.20 -9.55
N VAL A 47 0.59 -10.07 -8.66
CA VAL A 47 -0.41 -8.99 -8.70
C VAL A 47 0.24 -7.65 -8.38
N PHE A 48 1.06 -7.59 -7.32
CA PHE A 48 1.77 -6.37 -6.93
C PHE A 48 2.81 -5.91 -7.97
N SER A 49 3.28 -6.78 -8.86
CA SER A 49 4.15 -6.40 -9.99
C SER A 49 3.48 -5.48 -11.03
N PHE A 50 2.15 -5.43 -11.04
CA PHE A 50 1.35 -4.53 -11.87
C PHE A 50 0.91 -3.26 -11.14
N VAL A 51 1.08 -3.21 -9.81
CA VAL A 51 0.77 -2.03 -9.01
C VAL A 51 1.95 -1.06 -9.10
N PRO A 52 1.75 0.21 -9.49
CA PRO A 52 2.82 1.20 -9.49
C PRO A 52 3.48 1.30 -8.12
N GLU A 53 4.81 1.41 -8.07
CA GLU A 53 5.56 1.40 -6.79
C GLU A 53 5.03 2.44 -5.79
N ARG A 54 4.69 3.66 -6.26
CA ARG A 54 4.11 4.72 -5.43
C ARG A 54 2.81 4.31 -4.73
N ASP A 55 2.03 3.43 -5.36
CA ASP A 55 0.71 2.98 -4.91
C ASP A 55 0.79 1.65 -4.15
N SER A 56 1.94 0.97 -4.19
CA SER A 56 2.15 -0.35 -3.56
C SER A 56 1.95 -0.35 -2.04
N HIS A 57 2.34 0.72 -1.35
CA HIS A 57 2.13 0.88 0.08
C HIS A 57 0.64 0.94 0.44
N ALA A 58 -0.13 1.71 -0.34
CA ALA A 58 -1.57 1.86 -0.16
C ALA A 58 -2.31 0.55 -0.48
N ALA A 59 -1.89 -0.16 -1.55
CA ALA A 59 -2.46 -1.46 -1.90
C ALA A 59 -2.20 -2.51 -0.81
N LEU A 60 -0.98 -2.55 -0.23
CA LEU A 60 -0.72 -3.45 0.89
C LEU A 60 -1.51 -3.02 2.13
N ALA A 61 -1.59 -1.73 2.44
CA ALA A 61 -2.38 -1.25 3.57
C ALA A 61 -3.86 -1.68 3.45
N ASP A 62 -4.45 -1.54 2.25
CA ASP A 62 -5.80 -2.00 1.96
C ASP A 62 -5.98 -3.50 2.22
N LEU A 63 -5.05 -4.33 1.73
CA LEU A 63 -5.04 -5.76 2.02
C LEU A 63 -4.99 -6.06 3.54
N LEU A 64 -4.11 -5.36 4.26
CA LEU A 64 -3.91 -5.57 5.70
C LEU A 64 -5.14 -5.15 6.52
N VAL A 65 -5.85 -4.08 6.14
CA VAL A 65 -7.05 -3.67 6.89
C VAL A 65 -8.23 -4.64 6.71
N HIS A 66 -8.27 -5.36 5.60
CA HIS A 66 -9.28 -6.40 5.35
C HIS A 66 -8.91 -7.74 6.00
N ASP A 67 -7.62 -8.07 6.14
CA ASP A 67 -7.16 -9.31 6.77
C ASP A 67 -6.46 -9.07 8.12
N LYS A 68 -7.22 -9.30 9.20
CA LYS A 68 -6.72 -9.20 10.59
C LYS A 68 -5.54 -10.13 10.90
N SER A 69 -5.45 -11.29 10.24
CA SER A 69 -4.34 -12.22 10.41
C SER A 69 -3.07 -11.66 9.76
N ALA A 70 -3.18 -11.21 8.51
CA ALA A 70 -2.10 -10.55 7.79
C ALA A 70 -1.60 -9.31 8.54
N LEU A 71 -2.51 -8.45 9.02
CA LEU A 71 -2.17 -7.28 9.84
C LEU A 71 -1.37 -7.64 11.08
N LYS A 72 -1.76 -8.68 11.81
CA LYS A 72 -1.02 -9.11 13.01
C LYS A 72 0.39 -9.58 12.68
N LYS A 73 0.56 -10.34 11.60
CA LYS A 73 1.87 -10.82 11.14
C LYS A 73 2.75 -9.66 10.69
N PHE A 74 2.19 -8.74 9.91
CA PHE A 74 2.88 -7.53 9.48
C PHE A 74 3.35 -6.68 10.67
N LEU A 75 2.48 -6.43 11.65
CA LEU A 75 2.84 -5.71 12.87
C LEU A 75 3.92 -6.43 13.69
N ALA A 76 3.91 -7.77 13.72
CA ALA A 76 4.96 -8.52 14.40
C ALA A 76 6.33 -8.38 13.70
N LYS A 77 6.37 -8.34 12.36
CA LYS A 77 7.60 -8.01 11.60
C LYS A 77 8.07 -6.59 11.92
N ALA A 78 7.19 -5.60 11.80
CA ALA A 78 7.55 -4.21 12.07
C ALA A 78 8.04 -4.01 13.52
N GLU A 79 7.44 -4.69 14.51
CA GLU A 79 7.94 -4.70 15.89
C GLU A 79 9.30 -5.36 16.04
N LYS A 80 9.57 -6.43 15.30
CA LYS A 80 10.88 -7.09 15.29
C LYS A 80 11.93 -6.13 14.74
N ASP A 81 11.64 -5.47 13.63
CA ASP A 81 12.54 -4.48 13.02
C ASP A 81 12.77 -3.31 13.98
N TYR A 82 11.71 -2.78 14.59
CA TYR A 82 11.79 -1.72 15.59
C TYR A 82 12.67 -2.11 16.77
N LYS A 83 12.57 -3.33 17.29
CA LYS A 83 13.43 -3.80 18.39
C LYS A 83 14.89 -3.94 18.00
N LEU A 84 15.18 -4.25 16.74
CA LEU A 84 16.55 -4.46 16.25
C LEU A 84 17.28 -3.13 15.96
N VAL A 85 16.59 -2.15 15.38
CA VAL A 85 17.22 -0.93 14.86
C VAL A 85 16.61 0.37 15.37
N THR A 86 15.75 0.28 16.39
CA THR A 86 14.98 1.41 16.96
C THR A 86 14.21 2.20 15.91
N GLY A 87 13.75 1.52 14.86
CA GLY A 87 13.01 2.11 13.75
C GLY A 87 12.38 1.07 12.84
N VAL A 88 11.52 1.52 11.94
CA VAL A 88 10.86 0.69 10.92
C VAL A 88 11.36 1.08 9.55
N SER A 89 11.18 0.22 8.54
CA SER A 89 11.56 0.61 7.18
C SER A 89 10.70 1.79 6.71
N VAL A 90 11.24 2.67 5.85
CA VAL A 90 10.46 3.76 5.23
C VAL A 90 9.19 3.22 4.57
N TRP A 91 9.33 2.10 3.86
CA TRP A 91 8.22 1.45 3.16
C TRP A 91 7.15 0.93 4.14
N ASP A 92 7.54 0.23 5.21
CA ASP A 92 6.60 -0.26 6.22
C ASP A 92 5.93 0.89 6.99
N HIS A 93 6.66 1.97 7.24
CA HIS A 93 6.11 3.18 7.85
C HIS A 93 4.95 3.74 7.02
N ASP A 94 5.15 3.87 5.70
CA ASP A 94 4.12 4.42 4.81
C ASP A 94 2.90 3.50 4.74
N VAL A 95 3.08 2.18 4.75
CA VAL A 95 1.97 1.21 4.87
C VAL A 95 1.18 1.41 6.16
N LEU A 96 1.86 1.60 7.29
CA LEU A 96 1.20 1.84 8.58
C LEU A 96 0.43 3.17 8.60
N GLN A 97 0.99 4.22 7.99
CA GLN A 97 0.30 5.51 7.83
C GLN A 97 -0.96 5.36 6.98
N PHE A 98 -0.87 4.68 5.82
CA PHE A 98 -2.05 4.41 4.99
C PHE A 98 -3.11 3.57 5.73
N ALA A 99 -2.70 2.55 6.49
CA ALA A 99 -3.63 1.76 7.29
C ALA A 99 -4.36 2.62 8.34
N LEU A 100 -3.65 3.54 9.01
CA LEU A 100 -4.29 4.51 9.93
C LEU A 100 -5.25 5.43 9.19
N SER A 101 -4.88 5.97 8.04
CA SER A 101 -5.75 6.82 7.23
C SER A 101 -7.04 6.08 6.85
N ILE A 102 -6.96 4.81 6.48
CA ILE A 102 -8.14 4.00 6.17
C ILE A 102 -9.03 3.83 7.41
N TYR A 103 -8.45 3.47 8.57
CA TYR A 103 -9.21 3.31 9.82
C TYR A 103 -9.79 4.61 10.37
N ASN A 104 -9.26 5.77 9.99
CA ASN A 104 -9.76 7.09 10.36
C ASN A 104 -10.73 7.67 9.31
N SER A 105 -10.91 7.00 8.17
CA SER A 105 -11.79 7.44 7.09
C SER A 105 -13.25 7.03 7.33
N SER A 106 -14.16 7.55 6.50
CA SER A 106 -15.56 7.09 6.46
C SER A 106 -15.69 5.61 6.11
N LEU A 107 -14.71 5.02 5.40
CA LEU A 107 -14.68 3.59 5.05
C LEU A 107 -14.44 2.69 6.26
N ALA A 108 -13.98 3.22 7.39
CA ALA A 108 -13.75 2.42 8.60
C ALA A 108 -15.02 1.71 9.11
N GLN A 109 -16.21 2.21 8.74
CA GLN A 109 -17.50 1.60 9.08
C GLN A 109 -17.77 0.28 8.34
N THR A 110 -17.17 0.08 7.16
CA THR A 110 -17.32 -1.12 6.34
C THR A 110 -16.22 -2.15 6.60
N LEU A 111 -15.23 -1.82 7.41
CA LEU A 111 -14.06 -2.65 7.70
C LEU A 111 -14.21 -3.40 9.03
N PRO A 112 -13.55 -4.56 9.17
CA PRO A 112 -13.50 -5.25 10.46
C PRO A 112 -12.81 -4.35 11.50
N LYS A 113 -13.53 -3.95 12.55
CA LYS A 113 -12.99 -3.06 13.58
C LYS A 113 -11.75 -3.69 14.25
N PRO A 114 -10.56 -3.08 14.14
CA PRO A 114 -9.39 -3.54 14.86
C PRO A 114 -9.59 -3.31 16.36
N GLY A 115 -9.12 -4.25 17.19
CA GLY A 115 -9.15 -4.03 18.64
C GLY A 115 -8.25 -2.85 19.04
N GLY A 116 -8.57 -2.16 20.14
CA GLY A 116 -7.79 -0.99 20.59
C GLY A 116 -6.29 -1.26 20.77
N LYS A 117 -5.92 -2.49 21.17
CA LYS A 117 -4.51 -2.92 21.23
C LYS A 117 -3.82 -2.93 19.86
N ILE A 118 -4.54 -3.27 18.78
CA ILE A 118 -3.99 -3.28 17.42
C ILE A 118 -3.79 -1.85 16.94
N ILE A 119 -4.78 -0.97 17.13
CA ILE A 119 -4.64 0.46 16.79
C ILE A 119 -3.48 1.10 17.55
N ALA A 120 -3.32 0.81 18.85
CA ALA A 120 -2.20 1.30 19.63
C ALA A 120 -0.84 0.83 19.09
N ARG A 121 -0.74 -0.44 18.63
CA ARG A 121 0.46 -0.97 17.98
C ARG A 121 0.76 -0.26 16.67
N ILE A 122 -0.25 -0.05 15.82
CA ILE A 122 -0.10 0.68 14.56
C ILE A 122 0.40 2.10 14.83
N ASN A 123 -0.27 2.87 15.70
CA ASN A 123 0.14 4.23 16.07
C ASN A 123 1.57 4.29 16.60
N LYS A 124 1.96 3.35 17.47
CA LYS A 124 3.33 3.28 18.00
C LYS A 124 4.37 3.09 16.90
N LEU A 125 4.13 2.17 15.97
CA LEU A 125 5.08 1.85 14.91
C LEU A 125 5.07 2.91 13.80
N ALA A 126 3.92 3.51 13.52
CA ALA A 126 3.77 4.62 12.60
C ALA A 126 4.46 5.91 13.13
N ALA A 127 4.63 6.04 14.44
CA ALA A 127 5.40 7.13 15.05
C ALA A 127 6.89 6.80 15.26
N ALA A 128 7.34 5.60 14.88
CA ALA A 128 8.74 5.21 15.06
C ALA A 128 9.65 5.91 14.03
N PRO A 129 10.94 6.12 14.36
CA PRO A 129 11.92 6.59 13.39
C PRO A 129 11.99 5.66 12.18
N THR A 130 12.21 6.24 11.00
CA THR A 130 12.41 5.46 9.78
C THR A 130 13.88 5.09 9.60
N ARG A 131 14.12 3.90 9.06
CA ARG A 131 15.43 3.36 8.70
C ARG A 131 15.38 2.84 7.28
N THR A 132 16.54 2.78 6.63
CA THR A 132 16.63 2.15 5.31
C THR A 132 16.50 0.63 5.45
N LEU A 133 15.99 -0.05 4.42
CA LEU A 133 15.91 -1.51 4.43
C LEU A 133 17.30 -2.14 4.59
N GLN A 134 18.33 -1.52 4.00
CA GLN A 134 19.71 -1.97 4.08
C GLN A 134 20.23 -1.97 5.53
N GLU A 135 19.95 -0.92 6.31
CA GLU A 135 20.32 -0.84 7.73
C GLU A 135 19.64 -1.94 8.56
N ILE A 136 18.35 -2.18 8.29
CA ILE A 136 17.57 -3.23 8.97
C ILE A 136 18.15 -4.61 8.64
N THR A 137 18.37 -4.89 7.35
CA THR A 137 18.89 -6.18 6.90
C THR A 137 20.30 -6.45 7.42
N ALA A 138 21.18 -5.44 7.42
CA ALA A 138 22.52 -5.56 7.98
C ALA A 138 22.52 -5.92 9.48
N ARG A 139 21.47 -5.54 10.22
CA ARG A 139 21.31 -5.86 11.64
C ARG A 139 20.66 -7.21 11.89
N ARG A 140 19.89 -7.75 10.94
CA ARG A 140 19.32 -9.11 11.00
C ARG A 140 20.36 -10.21 10.74
N GLN A 141 21.46 -9.88 10.06
CA GLN A 141 22.55 -10.81 9.72
C GLN A 141 23.63 -10.94 10.81
N LYS A 142 23.56 -10.11 11.86
CA LYS A 142 24.45 -10.17 13.03
C LYS A 142 23.77 -10.93 14.17
#